data_AF-A0A7V1EPB8-F1
#
_entry.id   AF-A0A7V1EPB8-F1
#
_cell.length_a   1.000
_cell.length_b   1.000
_cell.length_c   1.000
_cell.angle_alpha   90.00
_cell.angle_beta   90.00
_cell.angle_gamma   90.00
#
_symmetry.space_group_name_H-M   'P 1'
#
loop_
_entity.id
_entity.type
_entity.pdbx_description
1 polymer ?
#
loop_
_entity_poly.entity_id
_entity_poly.type
_entity_poly.pdbx_seq_one_letter_code
_entity_poly.pdbx_strand_id
1 'polypeptide(L)'
;MGVNVGITGLQATDNPAPGIGVIRCLKHPDGWDGKIIGLAYDVYDTGIYDTGLLDHTFLIPYPNQGSKQVLERLLYIHSQVRIDVIIPN
;
A
#
# COMPACT_ATOMS: atom_id res chain seq x y z
N MET A 1 10.34 -16.72 -3.96
CA MET A 1 10.76 -15.62 -3.08
C MET A 1 9.88 -14.46 -3.49
N GLY A 2 8.81 -14.24 -2.72
CA GLY A 2 7.77 -13.30 -3.09
C GLY A 2 8.24 -11.86 -3.12
N VAL A 3 7.53 -11.04 -3.89
CA VAL A 3 7.78 -9.60 -4.06
C VAL A 3 6.85 -8.85 -3.10
N ASN A 4 7.40 -8.07 -2.19
CA ASN A 4 6.60 -7.26 -1.28
C ASN A 4 6.28 -5.90 -1.92
N VAL A 5 4.99 -5.56 -2.00
CA VAL A 5 4.53 -4.38 -2.75
C VAL A 5 3.84 -3.39 -1.80
N GLY A 6 4.32 -2.14 -1.78
CA GLY A 6 3.69 -1.01 -1.12
C GLY A 6 2.71 -0.30 -2.06
N ILE A 7 1.47 -0.05 -1.62
CA ILE A 7 0.39 0.45 -2.50
C ILE A 7 -0.33 1.62 -1.82
N THR A 8 -0.48 2.74 -2.53
CA THR A 8 -1.36 3.87 -2.13
C THR A 8 -2.71 3.81 -2.85
N GLY A 9 -3.61 4.75 -2.56
CA GLY A 9 -4.92 4.82 -3.21
C GLY A 9 -5.88 3.75 -2.68
N LEU A 10 -6.00 3.65 -1.35
CA LEU A 10 -6.77 2.60 -0.68
C LEU A 10 -8.24 2.98 -0.44
N GLN A 11 -8.76 4.03 -1.09
CA GLN A 11 -10.19 4.30 -1.10
C GLN A 11 -10.87 3.37 -2.09
N ALA A 12 -11.99 2.76 -1.69
CA ALA A 12 -12.76 1.86 -2.55
C ALA A 12 -13.58 2.58 -3.65
N THR A 13 -13.08 3.71 -4.15
CA THR A 13 -13.74 4.52 -5.19
C THR A 13 -13.29 4.16 -6.60
N ASP A 14 -12.35 3.21 -6.77
CA ASP A 14 -11.66 2.79 -8.00
C ASP A 14 -10.97 3.93 -8.75
N ASN A 15 -11.67 5.02 -9.07
CA ASN A 15 -11.15 6.26 -9.61
C ASN A 15 -11.61 7.41 -8.71
N PRO A 16 -10.70 8.22 -8.14
CA PRO A 16 -9.27 8.36 -8.45
C PRO A 16 -8.30 7.46 -7.66
N ALA A 17 -8.78 6.49 -6.89
CA ALA A 17 -7.95 5.67 -6.00
C ALA A 17 -7.99 4.16 -6.37
N PRO A 18 -7.27 3.72 -7.42
CA PRO A 18 -7.39 2.35 -7.95
C PRO A 18 -6.63 1.27 -7.14
N GLY A 19 -6.09 1.59 -5.97
CA GLY A 19 -5.19 0.70 -5.23
C GLY A 19 -5.82 -0.65 -4.88
N ILE A 20 -7.11 -0.68 -4.52
CA ILE A 20 -7.81 -1.94 -4.24
C ILE A 20 -7.89 -2.83 -5.49
N GLY A 21 -8.21 -2.26 -6.65
CA GLY A 21 -8.24 -2.98 -7.92
C GLY A 21 -6.85 -3.55 -8.28
N VAL A 22 -5.79 -2.75 -8.12
CA VAL A 22 -4.40 -3.18 -8.32
C VAL A 22 -4.05 -4.35 -7.40
N ILE A 23 -4.40 -4.28 -6.12
CA ILE A 23 -4.15 -5.37 -5.16
C ILE A 23 -4.85 -6.66 -5.60
N ARG A 24 -6.13 -6.56 -5.97
CA ARG A 24 -6.91 -7.72 -6.42
C ARG A 24 -6.31 -8.36 -7.68
N CYS A 25 -5.80 -7.56 -8.61
CA CYS A 25 -5.08 -8.05 -9.79
C CYS A 25 -3.75 -8.73 -9.42
N LEU A 26 -2.96 -8.17 -8.50
CA LEU A 26 -1.70 -8.79 -8.06
C LEU A 26 -1.92 -10.15 -7.39
N LYS A 27 -3.01 -10.28 -6.62
CA LYS A 27 -3.38 -11.53 -5.94
C LYS A 27 -4.06 -12.55 -6.88
N HIS A 28 -4.28 -12.20 -8.15
CA HIS A 28 -4.96 -13.05 -9.13
C HIS A 28 -4.01 -13.45 -10.28
N PRO A 29 -3.87 -14.75 -10.64
CA PRO A 29 -4.49 -15.93 -10.03
C PRO A 29 -3.81 -16.37 -8.72
N ASP A 30 -4.43 -17.34 -8.02
CA ASP A 30 -3.91 -17.88 -6.75
C ASP A 30 -2.44 -18.33 -6.86
N GLY A 31 -1.62 -17.96 -5.87
CA GLY A 31 -0.21 -18.36 -5.80
C GLY A 31 0.80 -17.24 -5.52
N TRP A 32 0.34 -15.99 -5.39
CA TRP A 32 1.20 -14.89 -4.94
C TRP A 32 1.72 -15.14 -3.51
N ASP A 33 3.04 -15.20 -3.35
CA ASP A 33 3.73 -15.46 -2.07
C ASP A 33 4.34 -14.19 -1.43
N GLY A 34 4.17 -13.02 -2.06
CA GLY A 34 4.62 -11.73 -1.54
C GLY A 34 3.61 -11.07 -0.60
N LYS A 35 4.04 -10.03 0.10
CA LYS A 35 3.16 -9.23 0.99
C LYS A 35 2.62 -7.99 0.30
N ILE A 36 1.39 -7.63 0.64
CA ILE A 36 0.78 -6.34 0.29
C ILE A 36 0.85 -5.41 1.49
N ILE A 37 1.58 -4.30 1.34
CA ILE A 37 1.72 -3.24 2.34
C ILE A 37 0.84 -2.06 1.93
N GLY A 38 -0.23 -1.82 2.66
CA GLY A 38 -1.07 -0.64 2.49
C GLY A 38 -0.37 0.62 3.00
N LEU A 39 -0.19 1.59 2.11
CA LEU A 39 0.35 2.92 2.40
C LEU A 39 -0.82 3.92 2.37
N ALA A 40 -1.56 3.98 3.48
CA ALA A 40 -2.77 4.78 3.60
C ALA A 40 -2.43 6.25 3.87
N TYR A 41 -3.15 7.17 3.23
CA TYR A 41 -3.00 8.59 3.52
C TYR A 41 -3.89 9.04 4.70
N ASP A 42 -4.98 8.31 4.95
CA ASP A 42 -5.95 8.62 5.99
C ASP A 42 -6.53 7.32 6.61
N VAL A 43 -7.03 7.43 7.84
CA VAL A 43 -7.80 6.37 8.53
C VAL A 43 -9.18 6.11 7.89
N TYR A 44 -9.65 7.01 7.03
CA TYR A 44 -10.88 6.86 6.26
C TYR A 44 -10.70 6.13 4.93
N ASP A 45 -9.49 5.73 4.56
CA ASP A 45 -9.26 4.89 3.39
C ASP A 45 -9.91 3.52 3.60
N THR A 46 -11.10 3.31 3.03
CA THR A 46 -11.96 2.15 3.35
C THR A 46 -11.29 0.80 3.10
N GLY A 47 -10.35 0.72 2.15
CA GLY A 47 -9.59 -0.49 1.85
C GLY A 47 -8.69 -0.96 2.98
N ILE A 48 -8.34 -0.12 3.96
CA ILE A 48 -7.54 -0.55 5.12
C ILE A 48 -8.28 -1.54 6.03
N TYR A 49 -9.61 -1.61 5.91
CA TYR A 49 -10.47 -2.50 6.68
C TYR A 49 -10.92 -3.74 5.87
N ASP A 50 -10.51 -3.88 4.61
CA ASP A 50 -10.84 -5.05 3.78
C ASP A 50 -10.06 -6.28 4.27
N THR A 51 -10.78 -7.23 4.88
CA THR A 51 -10.19 -8.37 5.57
C THR A 51 -9.53 -9.31 4.57
N GLY A 52 -8.23 -9.55 4.75
CA GLY A 52 -7.46 -10.42 3.86
C GLY A 52 -6.95 -9.74 2.60
N LEU A 53 -7.17 -8.43 2.43
CA LEU A 53 -6.62 -7.66 1.31
C LEU A 53 -5.13 -7.32 1.54
N LEU A 54 -4.82 -6.76 2.71
CA LEU A 54 -3.51 -6.24 3.10
C LEU A 54 -2.86 -7.12 4.19
N ASP A 55 -1.55 -7.33 4.11
CA ASP A 55 -0.77 -8.00 5.16
C ASP A 55 -0.32 -7.02 6.25
N HIS A 56 -0.04 -5.78 5.86
CA HIS A 56 0.36 -4.69 6.75
C HIS A 56 -0.25 -3.38 6.28
N THR A 57 -0.54 -2.48 7.21
CA THR A 57 -1.05 -1.13 6.90
C THR A 57 -0.28 -0.09 7.69
N PHE A 58 0.17 0.97 7.01
CA PHE A 58 0.84 2.11 7.63
C PHE A 58 0.24 3.41 7.10
N LEU A 59 0.04 4.37 8.01
CA LEU A 59 -0.20 5.75 7.61
C LEU A 59 1.07 6.39 7.07
N ILE A 60 0.95 7.09 5.96
CA ILE A 60 1.99 7.91 5.34
C ILE A 60 1.50 9.34 5.12
N PRO A 61 2.38 10.35 5.15
CA PRO A 61 2.00 11.72 4.80
C PRO A 61 1.68 11.80 3.30
N TYR A 62 0.83 12.76 2.94
CA TYR A 62 0.60 13.10 1.54
C TYR A 62 1.89 13.65 0.91
N PRO A 63 2.14 13.40 -0.40
CA PRO A 63 3.35 13.90 -1.08
C PRO A 63 3.53 15.42 -0.99
N ASN A 64 2.43 16.18 -0.96
CA ASN A 64 2.43 17.63 -0.85
C ASN A 64 2.81 18.16 0.55
N GLN A 65 2.87 17.31 1.58
CA GLN A 65 3.31 17.66 2.94
C GLN A 65 4.84 17.66 3.09
N GLY A 66 5.56 17.20 2.06
CA GLY A 66 7.02 17.30 1.97
C GLY A 66 7.70 15.98 1.65
N SER A 67 8.55 15.99 0.62
CA SER A 67 9.23 14.80 0.11
C SER A 67 10.18 14.15 1.11
N LYS A 68 10.83 14.95 1.98
CA LYS A 68 11.72 14.44 3.02
C LYS A 68 10.95 13.61 4.06
N GLN A 69 9.81 14.12 4.52
CA GLN A 69 8.95 13.44 5.48
C GLN A 69 8.39 12.14 4.92
N VAL A 70 7.97 12.14 3.65
CA VAL A 70 7.53 10.94 2.94
C VAL A 70 8.66 9.92 2.86
N LEU A 71 9.87 10.33 2.45
CA LEU A 71 11.01 9.44 2.33
C LEU A 71 11.41 8.83 3.67
N GLU A 72 11.53 9.64 4.73
CA GLU A 72 11.85 9.16 6.08
C GLU A 72 10.80 8.15 6.58
N ARG A 73 9.52 8.40 6.28
CA ARG A 73 8.44 7.47 6.62
C ARG A 73 8.54 6.16 5.84
N LEU A 74 8.81 6.22 4.54
CA LEU A 74 8.98 5.02 3.71
C LEU A 74 10.21 4.20 4.13
N LEU A 75 11.32 4.85 4.49
CA LEU A 75 12.51 4.18 5.02
C LEU A 75 12.23 3.50 6.36
N TYR A 76 11.49 4.16 7.25
CA TYR A 76 11.02 3.53 8.48
C TYR A 76 10.19 2.29 8.20
N ILE A 77 9.17 2.39 7.33
CA ILE A 77 8.30 1.25 6.98
C ILE A 77 9.13 0.11 6.38
N HIS A 78 10.03 0.41 5.45
CA HIS A 78 10.92 -0.57 4.82
C HIS A 78 11.78 -1.33 5.84
N SER A 79 12.21 -0.65 6.92
CA SER A 79 12.95 -1.30 8.01
C SER A 79 12.11 -2.24 8.88
N GLN A 80 10.78 -2.04 8.94
CA GLN A 80 9.85 -2.91 9.67
C GLN A 80 9.40 -4.09 8.79
N VAL A 81 9.07 -3.79 7.53
CA VAL A 81 8.64 -4.75 6.52
C VAL A 81 9.34 -4.37 5.22
N ARG A 82 10.22 -5.23 4.73
CA ARG A 82 10.92 -5.01 3.46
C ARG A 82 9.91 -4.75 2.34
N ILE A 83 10.04 -3.61 1.67
CA ILE A 83 9.31 -3.25 0.46
C ILE A 83 10.25 -3.41 -0.73
N ASP A 84 9.86 -4.20 -1.73
CA ASP A 84 10.63 -4.38 -2.96
C ASP A 84 10.16 -3.43 -4.07
N VAL A 85 8.85 -3.14 -4.13
CA VAL A 85 8.24 -2.26 -5.14
C VAL A 85 7.20 -1.36 -4.49
N ILE A 86 7.09 -0.11 -4.94
CA ILE A 86 6.00 0.81 -4.58
C ILE A 86 5.17 1.11 -5.84
N ILE A 87 3.85 1.01 -5.73
CA ILE A 87 2.90 1.41 -6.76
C ILE A 87 2.09 2.61 -6.21
N PRO A 88 2.44 3.84 -6.61
CA PRO A 88 1.69 5.02 -6.22
C PRO A 88 0.45 5.15 -7.12
N ASN A 89 -0.72 5.01 -6.50
CA ASN A 89 -2.04 5.30 -7.07
C ASN A 89 -2.63 6.56 -6.45
#